data_AF-F4MXF4-F1
#
_entry.id   AF-F4MXF4-F1
#
_cell.length_a   1.000
_cell.length_b   1.000
_cell.length_c   1.000
_cell.angle_alpha   90.00
_cell.angle_beta   90.00
_cell.angle_gamma   90.00
#
_symmetry.space_group_name_H-M   'P 1'
#
loop_
_entity.id
_entity.type
_entity.pdbx_description
1 polymer ?
#
loop_
_entity_poly.entity_id
_entity_poly.type
_entity_poly.pdbx_seq_one_letter_code
_entity_poly.pdbx_strand_id
1 'polypeptide(L)'
;MTELEMIKVKTAYTLTLLAIFLPASPHIMAQDKSDNYKLEQVLVMSRHGIRAPLVNYGDMLSSATPDKWPQWTTPGGYLTPKGAELEAMMGGYFREWLADTKLLKSKGCPVTTTVFTYANSLPRTIDTAQHFLFGAFPGCNVPVVHQKKLAKWTRYLIQSLPWI
;
A
#
# COMPACT_ATOMS: atom_id res chain seq x y z
N MET A 1 -68.65 33.06 -5.62
CA MET A 1 -67.18 33.23 -5.55
C MET A 1 -66.87 34.67 -5.92
N THR A 2 -66.34 35.46 -4.99
CA THR A 2 -66.20 36.92 -5.15
C THR A 2 -64.90 37.26 -5.90
N GLU A 3 -64.84 38.44 -6.54
CA GLU A 3 -63.67 38.96 -7.27
C GLU A 3 -62.36 38.82 -6.46
N LEU A 4 -62.43 39.06 -5.15
CA LEU A 4 -61.31 38.93 -4.20
C LEU A 4 -60.78 37.50 -4.06
N GLU A 5 -61.64 36.48 -4.16
CA GLU A 5 -61.23 35.08 -4.13
C GLU A 5 -60.54 34.66 -5.43
N MET A 6 -61.02 35.17 -6.57
CA MET A 6 -60.40 34.87 -7.87
C MET A 6 -58.99 35.47 -8.01
N ILE A 7 -58.75 36.64 -7.42
CA ILE A 7 -57.43 37.28 -7.39
C ILE A 7 -56.47 36.46 -6.52
N LYS A 8 -56.88 36.04 -5.32
CA LYS A 8 -56.04 35.20 -4.44
C LYS A 8 -55.68 33.87 -5.09
N VAL A 9 -56.63 33.24 -5.78
CA VAL A 9 -56.42 31.97 -6.48
C VAL A 9 -55.46 32.15 -7.66
N LYS A 10 -55.62 33.19 -8.49
CA LYS A 10 -54.67 33.49 -9.58
C LYS A 10 -53.27 33.78 -9.06
N THR A 11 -53.13 34.56 -7.98
CA THR A 11 -51.83 34.87 -7.37
C THR A 11 -51.17 33.64 -6.76
N ALA A 12 -51.94 32.73 -6.17
CA ALA A 12 -51.44 31.45 -5.67
C ALA A 12 -50.96 30.53 -6.80
N TYR A 13 -51.69 30.50 -7.94
CA TYR A 13 -51.29 29.75 -9.13
C TYR A 13 -50.04 30.34 -9.80
N THR A 14 -49.90 31.67 -9.88
CA THR A 14 -48.69 32.29 -10.45
C THR A 14 -47.46 32.11 -9.56
N LEU A 15 -47.60 32.15 -8.23
CA LEU A 15 -46.50 31.87 -7.29
C LEU A 15 -46.06 30.39 -7.31
N THR A 16 -46.99 29.44 -7.47
CA THR A 16 -46.64 28.02 -7.61
C THR A 16 -46.01 27.69 -8.95
N LEU A 17 -46.44 28.34 -10.05
CA LEU A 17 -45.79 28.18 -11.35
C LEU A 17 -44.36 28.75 -11.37
N LEU A 18 -44.11 29.86 -10.68
CA LEU A 18 -42.76 30.46 -10.62
C LEU A 18 -41.76 29.60 -9.82
N ALA A 19 -42.22 28.86 -8.80
CA ALA A 19 -41.40 27.93 -8.04
C ALA A 19 -40.98 26.67 -8.83
N ILE A 20 -41.75 26.29 -9.86
CA ILE A 20 -41.43 25.17 -10.76
C ILE A 20 -40.36 25.57 -11.79
N PHE A 21 -40.23 26.87 -12.07
CA PHE A 21 -39.23 27.43 -12.99
C PHE A 21 -37.94 27.89 -12.31
N LEU A 22 -37.71 27.59 -11.02
CA LEU A 22 -36.38 27.76 -10.44
C LEU A 22 -35.42 26.83 -11.20
N PRO A 23 -34.46 27.34 -11.99
CA PRO A 23 -33.48 26.47 -12.60
C PRO A 23 -32.69 25.85 -11.45
N ALA A 24 -32.81 24.54 -11.27
CA ALA A 24 -31.82 23.80 -10.50
C ALA A 24 -30.47 24.20 -11.09
N SER A 25 -29.66 24.93 -10.31
CA SER A 25 -28.31 25.28 -10.72
C SER A 25 -27.65 24.02 -11.25
N PRO A 26 -27.09 24.01 -12.47
CA PRO A 26 -26.38 22.84 -12.95
C PRO A 26 -25.31 22.54 -11.90
N HIS A 27 -25.45 21.41 -11.21
CA HIS A 27 -24.38 20.89 -10.40
C HIS A 27 -23.23 20.64 -11.37
N ILE A 28 -22.23 21.53 -11.37
CA ILE A 28 -20.97 21.27 -12.05
C ILE A 28 -20.31 20.16 -11.24
N MET A 29 -20.68 18.92 -11.55
CA MET A 29 -19.90 17.75 -11.17
C MET A 29 -18.57 17.90 -11.91
N ALA A 30 -17.46 17.76 -11.20
CA ALA A 30 -16.16 17.67 -11.84
C ALA A 30 -16.24 16.56 -12.90
N GLN A 31 -16.04 16.90 -14.16
CA GLN A 31 -15.99 15.92 -15.23
C GLN A 31 -14.80 15.01 -14.93
N ASP A 32 -15.09 13.76 -14.56
CA ASP A 32 -14.08 12.76 -14.30
C ASP A 32 -13.32 12.53 -15.61
N LYS A 33 -12.16 13.18 -15.74
CA LYS A 33 -11.33 13.15 -16.96
C LYS A 33 -10.59 11.82 -17.10
N SER A 34 -10.96 10.81 -16.31
CA SER A 34 -10.27 9.54 -16.14
C SER A 34 -10.69 8.45 -17.11
N ASP A 35 -11.81 8.60 -17.84
CA ASP A 35 -12.36 7.57 -18.74
C ASP A 35 -11.36 7.07 -19.81
N ASN A 36 -10.29 7.82 -20.08
CA ASN A 36 -9.26 7.48 -21.07
C ASN A 36 -7.84 7.37 -20.50
N TYR A 37 -7.66 7.31 -19.18
CA TYR A 37 -6.33 7.13 -18.60
C TYR A 37 -5.93 5.68 -18.57
N LYS A 38 -4.73 5.40 -19.07
CA LYS A 38 -4.13 4.07 -19.10
C LYS A 38 -2.90 4.07 -18.19
N LEU A 39 -2.85 3.11 -17.27
CA LEU A 39 -1.67 2.88 -16.45
C LEU A 39 -0.58 2.21 -17.30
N GLU A 40 0.59 2.84 -17.40
CA GLU A 40 1.71 2.32 -18.20
C GLU A 40 2.82 1.70 -17.33
N GLN A 41 3.00 2.18 -16.10
CA GLN A 41 4.06 1.71 -15.22
C GLN A 41 3.72 1.97 -13.75
N VAL A 42 4.22 1.10 -12.86
CA VAL A 42 4.13 1.27 -11.41
C VAL A 42 5.51 1.09 -10.79
N LEU A 43 5.85 1.96 -9.84
CA LEU A 43 6.98 1.80 -8.93
C LEU A 43 6.45 1.71 -7.51
N VAL A 44 6.70 0.60 -6.83
CA VAL A 44 6.30 0.39 -5.43
C VAL A 44 7.53 0.51 -4.54
N MET A 45 7.54 1.54 -3.69
CA MET A 45 8.53 1.67 -2.62
C MET A 45 7.93 1.12 -1.32
N SER A 46 8.23 -0.14 -1.03
CA SER A 46 7.64 -0.84 0.11
C SER A 46 8.54 -0.83 1.34
N ARG A 47 7.94 -0.68 2.52
CA ARG A 47 8.58 -1.00 3.80
C ARG A 47 8.48 -2.52 4.01
N HIS A 48 9.44 -3.09 4.73
CA HIS A 48 9.30 -4.48 5.18
C HIS A 48 8.04 -4.68 6.04
N GLY A 49 7.52 -5.92 6.05
CA GLY A 49 6.37 -6.30 6.86
C GLY A 49 6.65 -6.38 8.36
N ILE A 50 5.71 -6.97 9.11
CA ILE A 50 5.77 -7.07 10.57
C ILE A 50 6.96 -7.93 11.01
N ARG A 51 7.84 -7.34 11.80
CA ARG A 51 9.07 -7.95 12.30
C ARG A 51 9.13 -7.98 13.82
N ALA A 52 9.95 -8.86 14.37
CA ALA A 52 10.33 -8.78 15.77
C ALA A 52 11.12 -7.48 16.06
N PRO A 53 11.15 -7.00 17.32
CA PRO A 53 12.00 -5.89 17.76
C PRO A 53 13.47 -6.09 17.38
N LEU A 54 14.22 -4.99 17.17
CA LEU A 54 15.63 -5.07 16.78
C LEU A 54 16.56 -5.42 17.94
N VAL A 55 16.20 -4.97 19.14
CA VAL A 55 16.99 -5.22 20.35
C VAL A 55 16.64 -6.58 20.92
N ASN A 56 17.63 -7.24 21.50
CA ASN A 56 17.35 -8.32 22.43
C ASN A 56 16.78 -7.68 23.70
N TYR A 57 15.78 -8.31 24.33
CA TYR A 57 15.07 -7.80 25.51
C TYR A 57 15.98 -7.50 26.72
N GLY A 58 17.28 -7.79 26.65
CA GLY A 58 18.28 -7.52 27.68
C GLY A 58 18.84 -6.09 27.70
N ASP A 59 18.72 -5.32 26.62
CA ASP A 59 19.33 -3.97 26.52
C ASP A 59 18.28 -2.84 26.55
N MET A 60 18.65 -1.69 27.11
CA MET A 60 17.99 -0.35 27.19
C MET A 60 16.46 -0.34 27.48
N LEU A 61 15.67 -1.02 26.67
CA LEU A 61 14.24 -1.20 26.83
C LEU A 61 13.86 -1.91 28.14
N SER A 62 14.70 -2.82 28.64
CA SER A 62 14.52 -3.42 29.98
C SER A 62 14.75 -2.42 31.11
N SER A 63 15.63 -1.44 30.92
CA SER A 63 15.87 -0.36 31.90
C SER A 63 14.84 0.77 31.84
N ALA A 64 14.02 0.85 30.78
CA ALA A 64 13.06 1.92 30.57
C ALA A 64 11.72 1.70 31.27
N THR A 65 11.44 0.49 31.76
CA THR A 65 10.19 0.15 32.47
C THR A 65 10.42 -1.02 33.43
N PRO A 66 9.75 -1.08 34.60
CA PRO A 66 9.78 -2.26 35.47
C PRO A 66 9.01 -3.47 34.88
N ASP A 67 8.22 -3.28 33.83
CA ASP A 67 7.41 -4.34 33.22
C ASP A 67 8.21 -5.30 32.34
N LYS A 68 7.71 -6.54 32.21
CA LYS A 68 8.31 -7.53 31.30
C LYS A 68 7.77 -7.37 29.88
N TRP A 69 8.67 -7.18 28.92
CA TRP A 69 8.32 -7.16 27.51
C TRP A 69 7.85 -8.54 27.02
N PRO A 70 6.76 -8.61 26.23
CA PRO A 70 6.31 -9.85 25.60
C PRO A 70 7.40 -10.46 24.72
N GLN A 71 7.58 -11.78 24.85
CA GLN A 71 8.56 -12.52 24.07
C GLN A 71 8.02 -12.85 22.68
N TRP A 72 8.83 -12.60 21.67
CA TRP A 72 8.55 -13.00 20.30
C TRP A 72 9.24 -14.33 20.00
N THR A 73 8.55 -15.23 19.30
CA THR A 73 9.13 -16.50 18.82
C THR A 73 10.04 -16.32 17.62
N THR A 74 9.92 -15.19 16.92
CA THR A 74 10.76 -14.80 15.78
C THR A 74 12.03 -14.10 16.27
N PRO A 75 13.23 -14.44 15.73
CA PRO A 75 14.47 -13.75 16.07
C PRO A 75 14.42 -12.24 15.82
N GLY A 76 15.15 -11.48 16.63
CA GLY A 76 15.16 -10.03 16.58
C GLY A 76 15.44 -9.47 15.18
N GLY A 77 14.57 -8.59 14.69
CA GLY A 77 14.69 -7.95 13.39
C GLY A 77 14.36 -8.80 12.17
N TYR A 78 13.93 -10.05 12.33
CA TYR A 78 13.43 -10.92 11.26
C TYR A 78 11.93 -10.68 11.02
N LEU A 79 11.46 -10.99 9.81
CA LEU A 79 10.05 -10.97 9.48
C LEU A 79 9.33 -12.08 10.27
N THR A 80 8.16 -11.75 10.81
CA THR A 80 7.35 -12.70 11.58
C THR A 80 6.48 -13.55 10.64
N PRO A 81 6.04 -14.75 11.07
CA PRO A 81 5.11 -15.56 10.27
C PRO A 81 3.83 -14.81 9.91
N LYS A 82 3.28 -14.02 10.84
CA LYS A 82 2.10 -13.20 10.53
C LYS A 82 2.42 -12.07 9.54
N GLY A 83 3.61 -11.46 9.64
CA GLY A 83 4.08 -10.49 8.67
C GLY A 83 4.15 -11.08 7.27
N ALA A 84 4.70 -12.28 7.13
CA ALA A 84 4.74 -13.03 5.87
C ALA A 84 3.34 -13.28 5.28
N GLU A 85 2.38 -13.71 6.09
CA GLU A 85 1.00 -13.93 5.66
C GLU A 85 0.35 -12.64 5.12
N LEU A 86 0.54 -11.52 5.83
CA LEU A 86 0.00 -10.22 5.42
C LEU A 86 0.65 -9.71 4.14
N GLU A 87 1.96 -9.91 3.95
CA GLU A 87 2.64 -9.55 2.69
C GLU A 87 2.11 -10.38 1.51
N ALA A 88 1.80 -11.67 1.72
CA ALA A 88 1.17 -12.48 0.68
C ALA A 88 -0.24 -11.96 0.33
N MET A 89 -1.04 -11.55 1.32
CA MET A 89 -2.34 -10.91 1.06
C MET A 89 -2.19 -9.60 0.28
N MET A 90 -1.23 -8.75 0.67
CA MET A 90 -0.90 -7.52 -0.05
C MET A 90 -0.48 -7.81 -1.50
N GLY A 91 0.34 -8.84 -1.71
CA GLY A 91 0.71 -9.31 -3.04
C GLY A 91 -0.50 -9.70 -3.89
N GLY A 92 -1.42 -10.49 -3.32
CA GLY A 92 -2.67 -10.89 -3.97
C GLY A 92 -3.52 -9.68 -4.38
N TYR A 93 -3.71 -8.73 -3.47
CA TYR A 93 -4.40 -7.47 -3.76
C TYR A 93 -3.74 -6.70 -4.92
N PHE A 94 -2.41 -6.55 -4.88
CA PHE A 94 -1.68 -5.87 -5.96
C PHE A 94 -1.85 -6.58 -7.30
N ARG A 95 -1.88 -7.91 -7.31
CA ARG A 95 -2.12 -8.67 -8.53
C ARG A 95 -3.50 -8.40 -9.12
N GLU A 96 -4.54 -8.35 -8.29
CA GLU A 96 -5.89 -8.02 -8.73
C GLU A 96 -5.95 -6.59 -9.28
N TRP A 97 -5.41 -5.61 -8.54
CA TRP A 97 -5.38 -4.22 -8.96
C TRP A 97 -4.59 -3.99 -10.27
N LEU A 98 -3.46 -4.67 -10.45
CA LEU A 98 -2.67 -4.61 -11.68
C LEU A 98 -3.40 -5.25 -12.87
N ALA A 99 -4.28 -6.22 -12.63
CA ALA A 99 -5.12 -6.82 -13.66
C ALA A 99 -6.30 -5.92 -14.04
N ASP A 100 -6.94 -5.28 -13.06
CA ASP A 100 -8.06 -4.35 -13.26
C ASP A 100 -7.63 -3.13 -14.07
N THR A 101 -6.46 -2.59 -13.75
CA THR A 101 -5.82 -1.49 -14.51
C THR A 101 -5.27 -1.91 -15.86
N LYS A 102 -5.39 -3.19 -16.24
CA LYS A 102 -4.88 -3.78 -17.49
C LYS A 102 -3.37 -3.68 -17.65
N LEU A 103 -2.62 -3.37 -16.59
CA LEU A 103 -1.16 -3.32 -16.65
C LEU A 103 -0.56 -4.74 -16.76
N LEU A 104 -1.18 -5.72 -16.11
CA LEU A 104 -0.84 -7.13 -16.22
C LEU A 104 -2.05 -7.99 -16.62
N LYS A 105 -1.78 -9.20 -17.11
CA LYS A 105 -2.84 -10.21 -17.33
C LYS A 105 -3.40 -10.65 -15.98
N SER A 106 -4.71 -10.97 -15.94
CA SER A 106 -5.36 -11.42 -14.70
C SER A 106 -4.79 -12.74 -14.16
N LYS A 107 -4.39 -13.67 -15.04
CA LYS A 107 -3.87 -15.00 -14.67
C LYS A 107 -2.50 -15.30 -15.29
N GLY A 108 -1.80 -16.26 -14.69
CA GLY A 108 -0.50 -16.74 -15.15
C GLY A 108 0.68 -15.86 -14.73
N CYS A 109 1.88 -16.34 -15.04
CA CYS A 109 3.11 -15.66 -14.68
C CYS A 109 3.35 -14.41 -15.53
N PRO A 110 3.95 -13.36 -14.96
CA PRO A 110 4.37 -12.21 -15.73
C PRO A 110 5.44 -12.64 -16.74
N VAL A 111 5.50 -11.96 -17.88
CA VAL A 111 6.57 -12.17 -18.85
C VAL A 111 7.89 -11.75 -18.20
N THR A 112 8.97 -12.46 -18.51
CA THR A 112 10.33 -12.09 -18.10
C THR A 112 10.57 -10.61 -18.40
N THR A 113 11.06 -9.85 -17.43
CA THR A 113 11.32 -8.39 -17.44
C THR A 113 10.13 -7.46 -17.16
N THR A 114 8.87 -7.91 -17.16
CA THR A 114 7.73 -7.02 -16.84
C THR A 114 7.64 -6.68 -15.35
N VAL A 115 8.14 -7.58 -14.49
CA VAL A 115 8.20 -7.38 -13.05
C VAL A 115 9.67 -7.46 -12.64
N PHE A 116 10.16 -6.39 -12.02
CA PHE A 116 11.48 -6.34 -11.41
C PHE A 116 11.31 -6.08 -9.92
N THR A 117 11.97 -6.89 -9.10
CA THR A 117 11.89 -6.76 -7.64
C THR A 117 13.28 -6.62 -7.07
N TYR A 118 13.48 -5.56 -6.29
CA TYR A 118 14.70 -5.31 -5.56
C TYR A 118 14.41 -5.18 -4.07
N ALA A 119 15.23 -5.81 -3.24
CA ALA A 119 15.22 -5.66 -1.80
C ALA A 119 16.63 -5.28 -1.30
N ASN A 120 16.68 -4.61 -0.16
CA ASN A 120 17.92 -4.54 0.62
C ASN A 120 18.32 -5.96 1.08
N SER A 121 19.59 -6.17 1.40
CA SER A 121 20.20 -7.45 1.76
C SER A 121 19.96 -7.90 3.21
N LEU A 122 18.95 -7.35 3.88
CA LEU A 122 18.54 -7.77 5.22
C LEU A 122 17.50 -8.88 5.12
N PRO A 123 17.51 -9.89 6.02
CA PRO A 123 16.56 -11.01 5.96
C PRO A 123 15.10 -10.55 5.85
N ARG A 124 14.67 -9.65 6.73
CA ARG A 124 13.29 -9.11 6.72
C ARG A 124 12.86 -8.46 5.41
N THR A 125 13.75 -7.80 4.67
CA THR A 125 13.39 -7.13 3.40
C THR A 125 13.33 -8.13 2.25
N ILE A 126 14.24 -9.11 2.24
CA ILE A 126 14.21 -10.21 1.27
C ILE A 126 12.95 -11.05 1.49
N ASP A 127 12.66 -11.45 2.73
CA ASP A 127 11.49 -12.28 3.06
C ASP A 127 10.18 -11.55 2.76
N THR A 128 10.10 -10.23 3.01
CA THR A 128 8.92 -9.42 2.65
C THR A 128 8.68 -9.49 1.14
N ALA A 129 9.71 -9.23 0.34
CA ALA A 129 9.61 -9.25 -1.12
C ALA A 129 9.22 -10.63 -1.64
N GLN A 130 9.78 -11.70 -1.07
CA GLN A 130 9.43 -13.08 -1.43
C GLN A 130 7.97 -13.40 -1.15
N HIS A 131 7.45 -13.03 0.01
CA HIS A 131 6.04 -13.31 0.37
C HIS A 131 5.07 -12.45 -0.43
N PHE A 132 5.41 -11.18 -0.70
CA PHE A 132 4.65 -10.35 -1.63
C PHE A 132 4.57 -10.98 -3.02
N LEU A 133 5.70 -11.46 -3.57
CA LEU A 133 5.71 -12.12 -4.87
C LEU A 133 4.99 -13.46 -4.87
N PHE A 134 5.05 -14.22 -3.76
CA PHE A 134 4.30 -15.46 -3.60
C PHE A 134 2.79 -15.21 -3.69
N GLY A 135 2.30 -14.15 -3.05
CA GLY A 135 0.91 -13.73 -3.13
C GLY A 135 0.52 -13.17 -4.51
N ALA A 136 1.37 -12.35 -5.10
CA ALA A 136 1.08 -11.69 -6.38
C ALA A 136 1.20 -12.62 -7.60
N PHE A 137 2.11 -13.59 -7.55
CA PHE A 137 2.46 -14.46 -8.66
C PHE A 137 2.63 -15.92 -8.18
N PRO A 138 1.58 -16.55 -7.65
CA PRO A 138 1.66 -17.89 -7.10
C PRO A 138 2.12 -18.90 -8.16
N GLY A 139 3.12 -19.72 -7.82
CA GLY A 139 3.72 -20.71 -8.71
C GLY A 139 4.70 -20.15 -9.76
N CYS A 140 4.96 -18.84 -9.75
CA CYS A 140 5.88 -18.20 -10.68
C CYS A 140 7.26 -17.99 -10.06
N ASN A 141 8.30 -18.16 -10.86
CA ASN A 141 9.67 -17.88 -10.45
C ASN A 141 10.04 -16.42 -10.75
N VAL A 142 9.59 -15.49 -9.89
CA VAL A 142 9.99 -14.08 -9.96
C VAL A 142 11.12 -13.85 -8.95
N PRO A 143 12.35 -13.54 -9.40
CA PRO A 143 13.49 -13.42 -8.49
C PRO A 143 13.45 -12.11 -7.70
N VAL A 144 13.85 -12.18 -6.43
CA VAL A 144 14.18 -10.99 -5.62
C VAL A 144 15.65 -10.67 -5.79
N VAL A 145 15.94 -9.56 -6.47
CA VAL A 145 17.30 -9.05 -6.60
C VAL A 145 17.67 -8.34 -5.30
N HIS A 146 18.87 -8.61 -4.78
CA HIS A 146 19.44 -7.86 -3.68
C HIS A 146 20.97 -7.84 -3.87
N GLN A 147 21.65 -6.90 -3.21
CA GLN A 147 23.11 -6.94 -3.23
C GLN A 147 23.57 -8.24 -2.58
N LYS A 148 24.50 -8.95 -3.24
CA LYS A 148 25.23 -10.03 -2.56
C LYS A 148 25.85 -9.41 -1.33
N LYS A 149 25.68 -10.05 -0.17
CA LYS A 149 26.40 -9.67 1.04
C LYS A 149 27.87 -9.73 0.67
N LEU A 150 28.53 -8.57 0.51
CA LEU A 150 29.99 -8.52 0.45
C LEU A 150 30.42 -9.30 1.69
N ALA A 151 31.18 -10.37 1.48
CA ALA A 151 31.66 -11.22 2.55
C ALA A 151 32.13 -10.31 3.66
N LYS A 152 31.41 -10.36 4.80
CA LYS A 152 31.80 -9.84 6.11
C LYS A 152 32.86 -8.76 5.95
N TRP A 153 32.48 -7.48 5.83
CA TRP A 153 33.40 -6.36 6.04
C TRP A 153 34.29 -6.77 7.20
N THR A 154 35.51 -7.17 6.86
CA THR A 154 36.37 -7.83 7.80
C THR A 154 36.58 -6.79 8.86
N ARG A 155 36.25 -7.20 10.08
CA ARG A 155 36.37 -6.49 11.35
C ARG A 155 37.85 -6.18 11.66
N TYR A 156 38.61 -5.76 10.65
CA TYR A 156 40.06 -5.64 10.61
C TYR A 156 40.56 -4.29 10.08
N LEU A 157 39.70 -3.42 9.55
CA LEU A 157 40.14 -2.09 9.07
C LEU A 157 39.78 -0.91 10.00
N ILE A 158 39.24 -1.17 11.20
CA ILE A 158 39.01 -0.13 12.24
C ILE A 158 39.76 -0.46 13.55
N GLN A 159 40.70 -1.40 13.53
CA GLN A 159 41.61 -1.65 14.67
C GLN A 159 43.09 -1.31 14.37
N SER A 160 43.37 -0.60 13.28
CA SER A 160 44.73 -0.21 12.92
C SER A 160 44.87 1.25 12.50
N LEU A 161 44.17 2.16 13.18
CA LEU A 161 44.56 3.56 13.23
C LEU A 161 44.96 3.86 14.69
N PRO A 162 46.26 3.82 15.04
CA PRO A 162 46.70 4.55 16.21
C PRO A 162 46.49 6.05 15.89
N TRP A 163 46.00 6.83 16.85
CA TRP A 163 45.81 8.30 16.81
C TRP A 163 44.40 8.88 16.57
N ILE A 164 43.35 8.23 17.09
CA ILE A 164 42.22 8.96 17.72
C ILE A 164 41.96 8.34 19.09
#